data_AF-A0A950Y5B6-F1
#
_entry.id   AF-A0A950Y5B6-F1
#
_cell.length_a   1.000
_cell.length_b   1.000
_cell.length_c   1.000
_cell.angle_alpha   90.00
_cell.angle_beta   90.00
_cell.angle_gamma   90.00
#
_symmetry.space_group_name_H-M   'P 1'
#
loop_
_entity.id
_entity.type
_entity.pdbx_description
1 polymer ?
#
loop_
_entity_poly.entity_id
_entity_poly.type
_entity_poly.pdbx_seq_one_letter_code
_entity_poly.pdbx_strand_id
1 'polypeptide(L)' 'MNSKSVQEIERAIDALTPEEREELYARLEEHYLQPEMELKAAIDAGRFDDRIARALADHKAGRTEPL' A
#
# COMPACT_ATOMS: atom_id res chain seq x y z
N MET A 1 -12.56 -8.28 10.32
CA MET A 1 -11.38 -7.44 10.62
C MET A 1 -11.68 -6.66 11.88
N ASN A 2 -10.77 -6.65 12.85
CA ASN A 2 -11.04 -6.13 14.19
C ASN A 2 -10.82 -4.61 14.20
N SER A 3 -11.87 -3.83 13.94
CA SER A 3 -11.81 -2.35 13.85
C SER A 3 -11.16 -1.65 15.05
N LYS A 4 -11.14 -2.35 16.21
CA LYS A 4 -10.41 -1.91 17.40
C LYS A 4 -8.90 -1.72 17.15
N SER A 5 -8.28 -2.56 16.32
CA SER A 5 -6.84 -2.45 16.05
C SER A 5 -6.49 -1.26 15.16
N VAL A 6 -7.38 -0.87 14.24
CA VAL A 6 -7.14 0.29 13.36
C VAL A 6 -7.24 1.59 14.14
N GLN A 7 -8.26 1.72 15.00
CA GLN A 7 -8.43 2.90 15.86
C GLN A 7 -7.29 3.07 16.87
N GLU A 8 -6.71 1.97 17.36
CA GLU A 8 -5.53 1.99 18.21
C GLU A 8 -4.28 2.49 17.47
N ILE A 9 -4.12 2.09 16.20
CA ILE A 9 -3.05 2.57 15.33
C ILE A 9 -3.21 4.06 15.05
N GLU A 10 -4.41 4.52 14.70
CA GLU A 10 -4.70 5.96 14.47
C GLU A 10 -4.35 6.80 15.70
N ARG A 11 -4.79 6.37 16.89
CA ARG A 11 -4.44 7.04 18.15
C ARG A 11 -2.94 7.06 18.43
N ALA A 12 -2.23 5.98 18.11
CA ALA A 12 -0.79 5.92 18.28
C ALA A 12 -0.07 6.90 17.33
N ILE A 13 -0.55 7.02 16.09
CA ILE A 13 -0.02 7.97 15.10
C ILE A 13 -0.30 9.42 15.52
N ASP A 14 -1.50 9.72 16.02
CA ASP A 14 -1.88 11.04 16.49
C ASP A 14 -1.06 11.50 17.71
N ALA A 15 -0.58 10.55 18.51
CA ALA A 15 0.22 10.81 19.70
C ALA A 15 1.71 11.05 19.41
N LEU A 16 2.18 10.81 18.18
CA LEU A 16 3.59 10.96 17.81
C LEU A 16 4.04 12.43 17.88
N THR A 17 5.26 12.63 18.39
CA THR A 17 5.92 13.93 18.26
C THR A 17 6.24 14.23 16.79
N PRO A 18 6.51 15.49 16.42
CA PRO A 18 6.96 15.83 15.07
C PRO A 18 8.15 14.99 14.61
N GLU A 19 9.13 14.76 15.48
CA GLU A 19 10.34 13.99 15.18
C GLU A 19 10.04 12.49 14.97
N GLU A 20 9.21 11.90 15.84
CA GLU A 20 8.81 10.49 15.71
C GLU A 20 7.96 10.26 14.45
N ARG A 21 7.16 11.25 14.06
CA ARG A 21 6.38 11.22 12.82
C ARG A 21 7.27 11.33 11.58
N GLU A 22 8.33 12.13 11.62
CA GLU A 22 9.33 12.17 10.54
C GLU A 22 10.08 10.83 10.42
N GLU A 23 10.48 10.21 11.53
CA GLU A 23 11.09 8.87 11.52
C GLU A 23 10.13 7.81 10.97
N LEU A 24 8.84 7.89 11.34
CA LEU A 24 7.81 7.01 10.80
C LEU A 24 7.68 7.19 9.28
N TYR A 25 7.63 8.43 8.79
CA TYR A 25 7.56 8.68 7.35
C TYR A 25 8.80 8.18 6.61
N ALA A 26 10.00 8.41 7.14
CA ALA A 26 11.22 7.90 6.54
C ALA A 26 11.23 6.36 6.46
N ARG A 27 10.79 5.66 7.52
CA ARG A 27 10.65 4.20 7.50
C ARG A 27 9.58 3.71 6.53
N LEU A 28 8.45 4.42 6.45
CA LEU A 28 7.40 4.08 5.49
C LEU A 28 7.89 4.31 4.06
N GLU A 29 8.65 5.36 3.82
CA GLU A 29 9.26 5.64 2.53
C GLU A 29 10.27 4.55 2.14
N GLU A 30 11.14 4.12 3.05
CA GLU A 30 12.09 3.01 2.81
C GLU A 30 11.41 1.65 2.56
N HIS A 31 10.27 1.37 3.23
CA HIS A 31 9.60 0.07 3.14
C HIS A 31 8.44 0.01 2.14
N TYR A 32 7.80 1.14 1.81
CA TYR A 32 6.57 1.20 1.00
C TYR A 32 6.69 2.02 -0.29
N LEU A 33 7.85 2.60 -0.65
CA LEU A 33 8.06 3.19 -1.99
C LEU A 33 8.16 2.17 -3.14
N GLN A 34 8.00 0.88 -2.87
CA GLN A 34 8.21 -0.11 -3.92
C GLN A 34 7.04 -0.39 -4.90
N PRO A 35 5.80 0.15 -4.78
CA PRO A 35 4.79 -0.06 -5.82
C PRO A 35 5.26 0.39 -7.19
N GLU A 36 5.92 1.56 -7.27
CA GLU A 36 6.38 2.15 -8.52
C GLU A 36 7.61 1.41 -9.08
N MET A 37 8.52 0.97 -8.21
CA MET A 37 9.65 0.13 -8.60
C MET A 37 9.22 -1.26 -9.06
N GLU A 38 8.25 -1.88 -8.37
CA GLU A 38 7.67 -3.15 -8.76
C GLU A 38 6.88 -3.03 -10.07
N LEU A 39 6.15 -1.92 -10.25
CA LEU A 39 5.42 -1.63 -11.48
C LEU A 39 6.38 -1.49 -12.65
N LYS A 40 7.46 -0.72 -12.46
CA LYS A 40 8.52 -0.55 -13.45
C LYS A 40 9.23 -1.87 -13.75
N ALA A 41 9.55 -2.69 -12.75
CA ALA A 41 10.15 -4.00 -12.96
C ALA A 41 9.20 -4.97 -13.69
N ALA A 42 7.88 -4.87 -13.48
CA ALA A 42 6.89 -5.64 -14.22
C ALA A 42 6.72 -5.17 -15.67
N ILE A 43 6.81 -3.86 -15.92
CA ILE A 43 6.86 -3.26 -17.27
C ILE A 43 8.11 -3.74 -18.00
N ASP A 44 9.29 -3.60 -17.39
CA ASP A 44 10.57 -3.96 -17.98
C ASP A 44 10.68 -5.48 -18.26
N ALA A 45 9.95 -6.30 -17.49
CA ALA A 45 9.88 -7.75 -17.68
C ALA A 45 8.71 -8.23 -18.58
N GLY A 46 7.92 -7.31 -19.17
CA GLY A 46 6.78 -7.66 -20.03
C GLY A 46 5.62 -8.35 -19.33
N ARG A 47 5.55 -8.29 -17.98
CA ARG A 47 4.50 -8.91 -17.14
C ARG A 47 3.40 -7.92 -16.74
N PHE A 48 3.41 -6.73 -17.32
CA PHE A 48 2.42 -5.71 -17.05
C PHE A 48 1.01 -6.17 -17.46
N ASP A 49 0.93 -6.87 -18.60
CA ASP A 49 -0.32 -7.43 -19.12
C ASP A 49 -0.92 -8.47 -18.16
N ASP A 50 -0.10 -9.29 -17.50
CA ASP A 50 -0.56 -10.27 -16.50
C ASP A 50 -1.11 -9.59 -15.24
N ARG A 51 -0.51 -8.47 -14.82
CA ARG A 51 -1.02 -7.68 -13.67
C ARG A 51 -2.34 -6.99 -14.02
N ILE A 52 -2.51 -6.48 -15.24
CA ILE A 52 -3.78 -5.95 -15.72
C ILE A 52 -4.84 -7.06 -15.77
N ALA A 53 -4.50 -8.23 -16.33
CA ALA A 53 -5.41 -9.37 -16.39
C ALA A 53 -5.84 -9.83 -14.99
N ARG A 54 -4.92 -9.83 -14.02
CA ARG A 54 -5.20 -10.12 -12.61
C ARG A 54 -6.13 -9.08 -11.98
N ALA A 55 -5.85 -7.80 -12.17
CA ALA A 55 -6.67 -6.71 -11.66
C ALA A 55 -8.09 -6.74 -12.25
N LEU A 56 -8.22 -7.03 -13.55
CA LEU A 56 -9.51 -7.22 -14.21
C LEU A 56 -10.26 -8.45 -13.67
N ALA A 57 -9.54 -9.55 -13.40
CA ALA A 57 -10.14 -10.75 -12.81
C ALA A 57 -10.62 -10.50 -11.37
N ASP A 58 -9.86 -9.74 -10.58
CA ASP A 58 -10.23 -9.39 -9.21
C ASP A 58 -11.40 -8.39 -9.18
N HIS A 59 -11.47 -7.44 -10.13
CA HIS A 59 -12.63 -6.58 -10.31
C HIS A 59 -13.88 -7.38 -10.68
N LYS A 60 -13.76 -8.31 -11.64
CA LYS A 60 -14.84 -9.21 -12.03
C LYS A 60 -15.30 -10.12 -10.88
N ALA A 61 -14.39 -10.48 -9.97
CA ALA A 61 -14.67 -11.27 -8.78
C ALA A 61 -15.23 -10.44 -7.61
N GLY A 62 -15.41 -9.12 -7.76
CA GLY A 62 -15.88 -8.23 -6.70
C GLY A 62 -14.89 -8.06 -5.55
N ARG A 63 -13.59 -8.32 -5.80
CA ARG A 63 -12.49 -8.20 -4.82
C ARG A 63 -11.76 -6.86 -4.90
N THR A 64 -12.30 -5.90 -5.64
CA THR A 64 -11.77 -4.53 -5.72
C THR A 64 -12.66 -3.59 -4.91
N GLU A 65 -12.07 -2.73 -4.09
CA GLU A 65 -12.79 -1.62 -3.47
C GLU A 65 -12.96 -0.48 -4.49
N PRO A 66 -14.10 0.25 -4.46
CA PRO A 66 -14.26 1.48 -5.22
C PRO A 66 -13.26 2.54 -4.72
N LEU A 67 -12.72 3.32 -5.65
CA LEU A 67 -11.92 4.50 -5.34
C LEU A 67 -12.74 5.59 -4.63
#